data_AF-A0A3D5AXD7-F1
#
_entry.id   AF-A0A3D5AXD7-F1
#
_cell.length_a   1.000
_cell.length_b   1.000
_cell.length_c   1.000
_cell.angle_alpha   90.00
_cell.angle_beta   90.00
_cell.angle_gamma   90.00
#
_symmetry.space_group_name_H-M   'P 1'
#
loop_
_entity.id
_entity.type
_entity.pdbx_description
1 polymer ?
#
loop_
_entity_poly.entity_id
_entity_poly.type
_entity_poly.pdbx_seq_one_letter_code
_entity_poly.pdbx_strand_id
1 'polypeptide(L)' 'MIIYLHGFNSGGASQKAIWLREHLAPIVVFAPTYTPHRAREAVRELRKFIARLRRENPRDSKLMLMGSSLGGFWAQYLAP' A
#
# COMPACT_ATOMS: atom_id res chain seq x y z
N MET A 1 -7.24 1.97 -8.39
CA MET A 1 -6.98 1.90 -6.93
C MET A 1 -5.58 2.40 -6.61
N ILE A 2 -5.41 3.17 -5.53
CA ILE A 2 -4.09 3.59 -5.03
C ILE A 2 -3.78 2.81 -3.74
N ILE A 3 -2.59 2.21 -3.65
CA ILE A 3 -2.09 1.60 -2.42
C ILE A 3 -0.83 2.36 -1.96
N TYR A 4 -0.90 2.96 -0.78
CA TYR A 4 0.22 3.59 -0.09
C TYR A 4 0.89 2.64 0.90
N LEU A 5 2.19 2.43 0.74
CA LEU A 5 3.03 1.60 1.59
C LEU A 5 3.88 2.48 2.51
N HIS A 6 3.66 2.33 3.82
CA HIS A 6 4.44 3.05 4.83
C HIS A 6 5.87 2.50 4.96
N GLY A 7 6.80 3.32 5.44
CA GLY A 7 8.19 2.92 5.69
C GLY A 7 8.41 2.28 7.06
N PHE A 8 9.69 2.19 7.45
CA PHE A 8 10.13 1.71 8.76
C PHE A 8 9.49 2.53 9.90
N ASN A 9 9.18 1.85 11.01
CA ASN A 9 8.56 2.45 12.20
C ASN A 9 7.31 3.31 11.92
N SER A 10 6.45 2.82 11.04
CA SER A 10 5.21 3.51 10.62
C SER A 10 4.06 2.51 10.44
N GLY A 11 2.89 2.98 9.99
CA GLY A 11 1.69 2.16 9.87
C GLY A 11 0.67 2.72 8.87
N GLY A 12 -0.36 1.92 8.59
CA GLY A 12 -1.47 2.27 7.70
C GLY A 12 -2.36 3.43 8.18
N ALA A 13 -2.25 3.79 9.46
CA ALA A 13 -2.89 4.96 10.07
C ALA A 13 -1.92 6.14 10.30
N SER A 14 -0.73 6.12 9.69
CA SER A 14 0.22 7.23 9.80
C SER A 14 -0.37 8.55 9.27
N GLN A 15 0.15 9.69 9.76
CA GLN A 15 -0.27 11.02 9.29
C GLN A 15 -0.18 11.15 7.76
N LYS A 16 0.83 10.53 7.13
CA LYS A 16 0.96 10.48 5.66
C LYS A 16 -0.19 9.72 5.01
N ALA A 17 -0.60 8.59 5.57
CA ALA A 17 -1.74 7.83 5.05
C ALA A 17 -3.06 8.60 5.19
N ILE A 18 -3.25 9.31 6.31
CA ILE A 18 -4.42 10.18 6.52
C ILE A 18 -4.42 11.32 5.50
N TRP A 19 -3.31 12.06 5.42
CA TRP A 19 -3.15 13.18 4.49
C TRP A 19 -3.42 12.77 3.04
N LEU A 20 -2.91 11.61 2.60
CA LEU A 20 -3.16 11.09 1.25
C LEU A 20 -4.63 10.74 0.99
N ARG A 21 -5.34 10.17 1.97
CA ARG A 21 -6.78 9.89 1.81
C ARG A 21 -7.61 11.16 1.66
N GLU A 22 -7.27 12.19 2.44
CA GLU A 22 -7.97 13.48 2.40
C GLU A 22 -7.74 14.21 1.07
N HIS A 23 -6.49 14.25 0.60
CA HIS A 23 -6.12 15.08 -0.55
C HIS A 23 -6.31 14.38 -1.91
N LEU A 24 -6.39 13.05 -1.95
CA LEU A 24 -6.64 12.30 -3.18
C LEU A 24 -8.11 11.91 -3.36
N ALA A 25 -9.00 12.33 -2.46
CA ALA A 25 -10.43 12.16 -2.62
C ALA A 25 -10.91 12.77 -3.96
N PRO A 26 -11.82 12.09 -4.71
CA PRO A 26 -12.57 10.90 -4.32
C PRO A 26 -11.86 9.56 -4.62
N ILE A 27 -10.60 9.56 -5.04
CA ILE A 27 -9.86 8.32 -5.31
C ILE A 27 -9.57 7.61 -3.99
N VAL A 28 -9.97 6.34 -3.89
CA VAL A 28 -9.74 5.55 -2.68
C VAL A 28 -8.24 5.20 -2.55
N VAL A 29 -7.67 5.59 -1.41
CA VAL A 29 -6.30 5.26 -1.01
C VAL A 29 -6.31 4.20 0.09
N PHE A 30 -5.80 3.03 -0.24
CA PHE A 30 -5.58 1.94 0.70
C PHE A 30 -4.19 2.07 1.33
N ALA A 31 -4.07 1.89 2.64
CA ALA A 31 -2.76 1.87 3.31
C ALA A 31 -2.73 0.75 4.35
N PRO A 32 -2.24 -0.45 4.02
CA PRO A 32 -2.14 -1.54 4.98
C PRO A 32 -1.05 -1.26 6.02
N THR A 33 -1.25 -1.75 7.24
CA THR A 33 -0.13 -1.96 8.17
C THR A 33 0.49 -3.31 7.87
N TYR A 34 1.81 -3.35 7.76
CA TYR A 34 2.60 -4.55 7.47
C TYR A 34 3.95 -4.47 8.21
N THR A 35 4.77 -5.52 8.11
CA THR A 35 6.07 -5.61 8.78
C THR A 35 7.22 -5.25 7.82
N PRO A 36 7.52 -3.96 7.57
CA PRO A 36 8.34 -3.54 6.42
C PRO A 36 9.81 -3.98 6.50
N HIS A 37 10.35 -4.14 7.72
CA HIS A 37 11.75 -4.47 7.97
C HIS A 37 12.06 -5.97 7.91
N ARG A 38 11.03 -6.82 7.81
CA ARG A 38 11.22 -8.25 7.68
C ARG A 38 10.75 -8.70 6.29
N ALA A 39 11.69 -8.90 5.38
CA ALA A 39 11.40 -9.01 3.95
C ALA A 39 10.44 -10.17 3.60
N ARG A 40 10.58 -11.33 4.25
CA ARG A 40 9.73 -12.50 4.01
C ARG A 40 8.28 -12.26 4.46
N GLU A 41 8.10 -11.55 5.57
CA GLU A 41 6.81 -11.17 6.12
C GLU A 41 6.16 -10.07 5.29
N ALA A 42 6.91 -9.01 4.97
CA ALA A 42 6.43 -7.90 4.14
C ALA A 42 5.90 -8.38 2.80
N VAL A 43 6.67 -9.16 2.04
CA VAL A 43 6.24 -9.62 0.71
C VAL A 43 4.99 -10.50 0.79
N ARG A 44 4.88 -11.35 1.83
CA ARG A 44 3.72 -12.23 2.03
C ARG A 44 2.47 -11.43 2.39
N GLU A 45 2.58 -10.49 3.33
CA GLU A 45 1.49 -9.63 3.78
C GLU A 45 0.98 -8.75 2.63
N LEU A 46 1.89 -8.10 1.91
CA LEU A 46 1.56 -7.20 0.81
C LEU A 46 0.95 -7.94 -0.38
N ARG A 47 1.49 -9.10 -0.78
CA ARG A 47 0.87 -9.91 -1.86
C ARG A 47 -0.52 -10.38 -1.47
N LYS A 48 -0.73 -10.84 -0.23
CA LYS A 48 -2.05 -11.25 0.27
C LYS A 48 -3.02 -10.07 0.25
N PHE A 49 -2.57 -8.88 0.66
CA PHE A 49 -3.38 -7.67 0.66
C PHE A 49 -3.79 -7.24 -0.76
N ILE A 50 -2.83 -7.17 -1.69
CA ILE A 50 -3.08 -6.80 -3.08
C ILE A 50 -4.04 -7.80 -3.75
N ALA A 51 -3.83 -9.11 -3.54
CA ALA A 51 -4.72 -10.13 -4.08
C ALA A 51 -6.15 -10.02 -3.55
N ARG A 52 -6.31 -9.70 -2.26
CA ARG A 52 -7.63 -9.44 -1.67
C ARG A 52 -8.30 -8.22 -2.30
N LEU A 53 -7.60 -7.09 -2.40
CA LEU A 53 -8.15 -5.87 -2.98
C LEU A 53 -8.59 -6.04 -4.44
N ARG A 54 -7.82 -6.79 -5.24
CA ARG A 54 -8.21 -7.10 -6.63
C ARG A 54 -9.49 -7.92 -6.71
N ARG A 55 -9.70 -8.88 -5.79
CA ARG A 55 -10.96 -9.67 -5.73
C ARG A 55 -12.15 -8.82 -5.29
N GLU A 56 -11.94 -7.93 -4.32
CA GLU A 56 -12.99 -7.04 -3.79
C GLU A 56 -13.36 -5.92 -4.77
N ASN A 57 -12.45 -5.55 -5.69
CA ASN A 57 -12.62 -4.45 -6.63
C ASN A 57 -12.34 -4.91 -8.08
N PRO A 58 -13.11 -5.87 -8.62
CA PRO A 58 -12.79 -6.51 -9.91
C PRO A 58 -12.90 -5.57 -11.11
N ARG A 59 -13.61 -4.44 -10.98
CA ARG A 59 -13.75 -3.42 -12.04
C ARG A 59 -12.62 -2.39 -12.05
N ASP A 60 -11.79 -2.36 -11.00
CA ASP A 60 -10.69 -1.40 -10.89
C ASP A 60 -9.39 -2.03 -11.41
N SER A 61 -9.20 -1.97 -12.73
CA SER A 61 -8.09 -2.60 -13.42
C SER A 61 -6.75 -1.88 -13.24
N LYS A 62 -6.77 -0.62 -12.79
CA LYS A 62 -5.57 0.21 -12.66
C LYS A 62 -5.10 0.24 -11.20
N LEU A 63 -4.06 -0.53 -10.91
CA LEU A 63 -3.37 -0.51 -9.61
C LEU A 63 -2.18 0.44 -9.67
N MET A 64 -2.16 1.44 -8.79
CA MET A 64 -0.98 2.26 -8.52
C MET A 64 -0.42 1.92 -7.14
N LEU A 65 0.87 1.62 -7.08
CA LEU A 65 1.61 1.49 -5.83
C LEU A 65 2.42 2.76 -5.58
N MET A 66 2.33 3.29 -4.37
CA MET A 66 3.13 4.41 -3.91
C MET A 66 3.69 4.09 -2.53
N GLY A 67 4.83 4.66 -2.16
CA GLY A 67 5.39 4.42 -0.85
C GLY A 67 6.43 5.45 -0.45
N SER A 68 6.73 5.50 0.84
CA SER A 68 7.76 6.40 1.39
C SER A 68 8.87 5.60 2.05
N SER A 69 10.13 6.02 1.87
CA SER A 69 11.31 5.32 2.43
C SER A 69 11.29 3.83 2.05
N LEU A 70 11.37 2.91 3.02
CA LEU A 70 11.29 1.46 2.81
C LEU A 70 9.98 1.02 2.13
N GLY A 71 8.89 1.76 2.30
CA GLY A 71 7.65 1.51 1.57
C GLY A 71 7.74 1.83 0.08
N GLY A 72 8.60 2.78 -0.31
CA GLY A 72 8.91 3.07 -1.72
C GLY A 72 9.66 1.92 -2.38
N PHE A 73 10.61 1.29 -1.67
CA PHE A 73 11.24 0.05 -2.12
C PHE A 73 10.18 -1.04 -2.37
N TRP A 74 9.27 -1.27 -1.42
CA TRP A 74 8.21 -2.28 -1.59
C TRP A 74 7.25 -1.94 -2.73
N ALA A 75 6.94 -0.67 -2.95
CA ALA A 75 6.10 -0.23 -4.06
C ALA A 75 6.76 -0.54 -5.41
N GLN A 76 8.07 -0.30 -5.52
CA GLN A 76 8.84 -0.63 -6.71
C GLN A 76 9.00 -2.15 -6.90
N TYR A 77 9.31 -2.88 -5.83
CA TYR A 77 9.51 -4.33 -5.87
C TYR A 77 8.24 -5.09 -6.26
N LEU A 78 7.07 -4.57 -5.89
CA LEU A 78 5.76 -5.17 -6.18
C LEU A 78 5.08 -4.53 -7.39
N ALA A 79 5.71 -3.56 -8.05
CA ALA A 79 5.18 -2.97 -9.25
C ALA A 79 4.98 -4.09 -10.30
N PRO A 80 3.84 -4.09 -11.01
CA PRO A 80 3.55 -5.07 -12.04
C PRO A 80 4.50 -4.99 -13.23
#